data_AF-A0A938GZQ1-F1
#
_entry.id   AF-A0A938GZQ1-F1
#
_cell.length_a   1.000
_cell.length_b   1.000
_cell.length_c   1.000
_cell.angle_alpha   90.00
_cell.angle_beta   90.00
_cell.angle_gamma   90.00
#
_symmetry.space_group_name_H-M   'P 1'
#
loop_
_entity.id
_entity.type
_entity.pdbx_description
1 polymer ?
#
loop_
_entity_poly.entity_id
_entity_poly.type
_entity_poly.pdbx_seq_one_letter_code
_entity_poly.pdbx_strand_id
1 'polypeptide(L)' 'MNTGKIVQVIGPVVDVQFPDGSIPPIYQALTVDFTAAGKAQTLTLEVQQHLGDGV' A
#
# COMPACT_ATOMS: atom_id res chain seq x y z
N MET A 1 6.69 10.03 7.65
CA MET A 1 5.64 9.01 7.42
C MET A 1 4.91 9.45 6.18
N ASN A 2 4.95 8.64 5.12
CA ASN A 2 4.31 8.95 3.85
C ASN A 2 3.03 8.11 3.74
N THR A 3 1.94 8.72 3.31
CA THR A 3 0.66 8.03 3.13
C THR A 3 0.40 7.90 1.63
N GLY A 4 0.22 6.66 1.17
CA GLY A 4 -0.21 6.35 -0.19
C GLY A 4 -1.71 6.11 -0.27
N LYS A 5 -2.22 5.95 -1.49
CA LYS A 5 -3.62 5.62 -1.77
C LYS A 5 -3.68 4.29 -2.51
N ILE A 6 -4.45 3.33 -2.00
CA ILE A 6 -4.75 2.10 -2.72
C ILE A 6 -5.56 2.46 -3.98
N VAL A 7 -5.07 2.07 -5.15
CA VAL A 7 -5.76 2.33 -6.44
C VAL A 7 -6.37 1.06 -7.01
N GLN A 8 -5.81 -0.11 -6.70
CA GLN A 8 -6.30 -1.39 -7.20
C GLN A 8 -6.00 -2.53 -6.23
N VAL A 9 -6.89 -3.52 -6.18
CA VAL A 9 -6.74 -4.75 -5.40
C VAL A 9 -7.12 -5.94 -6.29
N ILE A 10 -6.17 -6.85 -6.52
CA ILE A 10 -6.39 -8.11 -7.23
C ILE A 10 -5.88 -9.26 -6.37
N GLY A 11 -6.80 -9.95 -5.68
CA GLY A 11 -6.42 -11.02 -4.76
C GLY A 11 -5.47 -10.48 -3.67
N PRO A 12 -4.28 -11.08 -3.48
CA PRO A 12 -3.29 -10.59 -2.52
C PRO A 12 -2.45 -9.41 -3.03
N VAL A 13 -2.54 -9.06 -4.33
CA VAL A 13 -1.76 -7.96 -4.93
C VAL A 13 -2.52 -6.65 -4.78
N VAL A 14 -1.83 -5.62 -4.29
CA VAL A 14 -2.39 -4.30 -4.03
C VAL A 14 -1.49 -3.25 -4.66
N ASP A 15 -2.05 -2.46 -5.56
CA ASP A 15 -1.35 -1.32 -6.17
C ASP A 15 -1.63 -0.07 -5.35
N VAL A 16 -0.57 0.64 -4.96
CA VAL A 16 -0.63 1.81 -4.07
C VAL A 16 0.09 2.97 -4.72
N GLN A 17 -0.66 4.05 -4.99
CA GLN A 17 -0.07 5.27 -5.52
C GLN A 17 0.46 6.16 -4.39
N PHE A 18 1.70 6.60 -4.52
CA PHE A 18 2.31 7.60 -3.64
C PHE A 18 2.52 8.93 -4.37
N PRO A 19 2.59 10.06 -3.65
CA PRO A 19 3.05 11.31 -4.23
C PRO A 19 4.46 11.17 -4.81
N ASP A 20 4.78 11.97 -5.84
CA ASP A 20 6.10 12.00 -6.45
C ASP A 20 7.22 12.17 -5.41
N GLY A 21 8.29 11.39 -5.56
CA GLY A 21 9.41 11.38 -4.61
C GLY A 21 9.12 10.76 -3.24
N SER A 22 7.90 10.26 -3.01
CA SER A 22 7.49 9.62 -1.74
C SER A 22 7.30 8.11 -1.84
N ILE A 23 7.67 7.51 -2.98
CA ILE A 23 7.59 6.07 -3.24
C ILE A 23 8.52 5.32 -2.27
N PRO A 24 8.00 4.37 -1.47
CA PRO A 24 8.81 3.62 -0.54
C PRO A 24 9.76 2.64 -1.25
N PRO A 25 10.90 2.27 -0.64
CA PRO A 25 11.81 1.26 -1.19
C PRO A 25 11.15 -0.10 -1.34
N ILE A 26 11.65 -0.92 -2.28
CA ILE A 26 11.29 -2.33 -2.38
C ILE A 26 11.66 -3.05 -1.06
N TYR A 27 10.82 -4.01 -0.66
CA TYR A 27 10.84 -4.75 0.61
C TYR A 27 10.47 -3.91 1.86
N GLN A 28 10.09 -2.64 1.69
CA GLN A 28 9.51 -1.85 2.78
C GLN A 28 8.10 -2.36 3.10
N ALA A 29 7.79 -2.51 4.40
CA ALA A 29 6.44 -2.80 4.85
C ALA A 29 5.53 -1.56 4.77
N LEU A 30 4.29 -1.75 4.32
CA LEU A 30 3.20 -0.78 4.40
C LEU A 30 2.13 -1.32 5.35
N THR A 31 1.50 -0.45 6.12
CA THR A 31 0.41 -0.83 7.03
C THR A 31 -0.86 -0.11 6.63
N VAL A 32 -1.98 -0.85 6.60
CA VAL A 32 -3.31 -0.32 6.32
C VAL A 32 -4.20 -0.66 7.49
N ASP A 33 -4.66 0.37 8.19
CA ASP A 33 -5.66 0.22 9.25
C ASP A 33 -7.06 0.38 8.65
N PHE A 34 -7.92 -0.61 8.88
CA PHE A 34 -9.29 -0.62 8.36
C PHE A 34 -10.22 -1.38 9.31
N THR A 35 -11.53 -1.25 9.09
CA THR A 35 -12.53 -2.00 9.85
C THR A 35 -13.19 -3.02 8.93
N ALA A 36 -13.18 -4.29 9.35
CA ALA A 36 -13.88 -5.38 8.67
C ALA A 36 -14.76 -6.13 9.66
N ALA A 37 -16.01 -6.40 9.28
CA ALA A 37 -17.00 -7.06 10.14
C ALA A 37 -17.12 -6.43 11.55
N GLY A 38 -17.05 -5.10 11.63
CA GLY A 38 -17.14 -4.35 12.89
C GLY A 38 -15.91 -4.44 13.80
N LYS A 39 -14.78 -4.99 13.32
CA LYS A 39 -13.54 -5.07 14.08
C LYS A 39 -12.43 -4.29 13.37
N ALA A 40 -11.65 -3.55 14.15
CA ALA A 40 -10.43 -2.92 13.66
C ALA A 40 -9.40 -4.01 13.29
N GLN A 41 -8.75 -3.83 12.16
CA GLN A 41 -7.71 -4.70 11.62
C GLN A 41 -6.58 -3.86 11.06
N THR A 42 -5.36 -4.39 11.18
CA THR A 42 -4.17 -3.85 10.51
C THR A 42 -3.70 -4.88 9.51
N LEU A 43 -3.65 -4.51 8.23
CA LEU A 43 -3.07 -5.31 7.17
C LEU A 43 -1.65 -4.83 6.89
N THR A 44 -0.70 -5.75 6.91
CA THR A 44 0.68 -5.49 6.49
C THR A 44 0.87 -5.94 5.06
N LEU A 45 1.37 -5.05 4.22
CA LEU A 45 1.76 -5.29 2.84
C LEU A 45 3.28 -5.10 2.72
N GLU A 46 3.87 -5.64 1.66
CA GLU A 46 5.28 -5.44 1.33
C GLU A 46 5.38 -4.85 -0.08
N VAL A 47 6.23 -3.83 -0.25
CA VAL A 47 6.51 -3.26 -1.57
C VAL A 47 7.33 -4.28 -2.38
N GLN A 48 6.72 -4.87 -3.41
CA GLN A 48 7.38 -5.88 -4.25
C GLN A 48 8.05 -5.27 -5.49
N GLN A 49 7.44 -4.26 -6.11
CA GLN A 49 7.95 -3.61 -7.32
C GLN A 49 7.47 -2.16 -7.42
N HIS A 50 8.11 -1.37 -8.29
CA HIS A 50 7.64 -0.06 -8.73
C HIS A 50 7.15 -0.19 -10.17
N LEU A 51 5.92 0.23 -10.44
CA LEU A 51 5.25 0.09 -11.74
C LEU A 51 5.41 1.33 -12.64
N GLY A 52 5.85 2.47 -12.09
CA GLY A 52 5.94 3.75 -12.79
C GLY A 52 4.73 4.64 -12.48
N ASP A 53 4.78 5.92 -12.88
CA ASP A 53 3.69 6.89 -12.66
C ASP A 53 3.21 7.01 -11.19
N GLY A 54 4.13 6.80 -10.25
CA GLY A 54 3.86 6.90 -8.81
C GLY A 54 3.23 5.66 -8.18
N VAL A 55 3.14 4.53 -8.89
CA VAL A 55 2.60 3.23 -8.43
C VAL A 55 3.71 2.21 -8.26
#